data_AF-A0A3D0RM22-F1
#
_entry.id   AF-A0A3D0RM22-F1
#
_cell.length_a   1.000
_cell.length_b   1.000
_cell.length_c   1.000
_cell.angle_alpha   90.00
_cell.angle_beta   90.00
_cell.angle_gamma   90.00
#
_symmetry.space_group_name_H-M   'P 1'
#
loop_
_entity.id
_entity.type
_entity.pdbx_description
1 polymer ?
#
loop_
_entity_poly.entity_id
_entity_poly.type
_entity_poly.pdbx_seq_one_letter_code
_entity_poly.pdbx_strand_id
1 'polypeptide(L)'
;FNELADFIKTGKVASVARSGDLTEEQLEAGMTEAKAMSIIRTGDEKAIRAAGLWDESKNAPQLMRDSIYAPAAEVLFPNRRINPDSLAFVPFGNGAKFEMAVDSLITASGYPVQVFEAKTPYTAYLGDLDKKLLNQKIQEVLDRPGDRYPGMMVGSLQVANNNAGNWE
;
A
#
# COMPACT_ATOMS: atom_id res chain seq x y z
N PHE A 1 -12.33 -6.65 5.73
CA PHE A 1 -12.14 -7.71 4.71
C PHE A 1 -13.02 -7.56 3.48
N ASN A 2 -14.34 -7.29 3.57
CA ASN A 2 -15.18 -7.12 2.38
C ASN A 2 -14.65 -6.02 1.44
N GLU A 3 -14.33 -4.85 1.99
CA GLU A 3 -13.75 -3.74 1.21
C GLU A 3 -12.42 -4.11 0.52
N LEU A 4 -11.60 -4.93 1.18
CA LEU A 4 -10.34 -5.43 0.60
C LEU A 4 -10.60 -6.41 -0.55
N ALA A 5 -11.55 -7.33 -0.37
CA ALA A 5 -11.94 -8.26 -1.42
C ALA A 5 -12.53 -7.52 -2.64
N ASP A 6 -13.39 -6.54 -2.39
CA ASP A 6 -13.98 -5.69 -3.43
C ASP A 6 -12.91 -4.88 -4.16
N PHE A 7 -11.95 -4.29 -3.44
CA PHE A 7 -10.82 -3.59 -4.06
C PHE A 7 -10.02 -4.49 -5.01
N ILE A 8 -9.78 -5.75 -4.64
CA ILE A 8 -9.07 -6.67 -5.54
C ILE A 8 -9.90 -7.03 -6.77
N LYS A 9 -11.22 -7.20 -6.61
CA LYS A 9 -12.14 -7.54 -7.71
C LYS A 9 -12.35 -6.40 -8.70
N THR A 10 -12.51 -5.18 -8.22
CA THR A 10 -12.97 -4.04 -9.04
C THR A 10 -12.06 -2.82 -9.00
N GLY A 11 -11.15 -2.76 -8.03
CA GLY A 11 -10.22 -1.65 -7.86
C GLY A 11 -9.15 -1.60 -8.94
N LYS A 12 -8.48 -0.46 -9.00
CA LYS A 12 -7.37 -0.20 -9.92
C LYS A 12 -6.18 0.33 -9.16
N VAL A 13 -4.99 -0.09 -9.57
CA VAL A 13 -3.73 0.46 -9.08
C VAL A 13 -3.22 1.45 -10.11
N ALA A 14 -2.86 2.64 -9.65
CA ALA A 14 -2.26 3.67 -10.48
C ALA A 14 -0.73 3.51 -10.47
N SER A 15 -0.12 3.40 -11.64
CA SER A 15 1.31 3.62 -11.83
C SER A 15 1.51 4.99 -12.46
N VAL A 16 2.47 5.76 -11.95
CA VAL A 16 2.74 7.09 -12.48
C VAL A 16 3.85 7.01 -13.52
N ALA A 17 3.50 7.27 -14.77
CA ALA A 17 4.46 7.49 -15.83
C ALA A 17 4.94 8.95 -15.76
N ARG A 18 6.24 9.12 -15.54
CA ARG A 18 6.87 10.44 -15.45
C ARG A 18 8.04 10.50 -16.42
N SER A 19 8.10 11.54 -17.24
CA SER A 19 9.26 11.81 -18.08
C SER A 19 9.53 13.30 -18.18
N GLY A 20 10.81 13.64 -18.33
CA GLY A 20 11.28 15.01 -18.43
C GLY A 20 11.27 15.76 -17.11
N ASP A 21 12.08 16.80 -17.09
CA ASP A 21 12.27 17.73 -15.97
C ASP A 21 12.35 19.16 -16.50
N LEU A 22 12.08 20.14 -15.64
CA LEU A 22 12.28 21.55 -15.95
C LEU A 22 13.78 21.86 -16.06
N THR A 23 14.15 22.77 -16.97
CA THR A 23 15.53 23.28 -17.04
C THR A 23 15.79 24.26 -15.91
N GLU A 24 17.07 24.53 -15.64
CA GLU A 24 17.47 25.47 -14.60
C GLU A 24 16.92 26.88 -14.87
N GLU A 25 16.97 27.33 -16.12
CA GLU A 25 16.45 28.65 -16.51
C GLU A 25 14.93 28.76 -16.31
N GLN A 26 14.19 27.68 -16.54
CA GLN A 26 12.75 27.63 -16.28
C GLN A 26 12.45 27.75 -14.79
N LEU A 27 13.23 27.07 -13.94
CA LEU A 27 13.11 27.15 -12.50
C LEU A 27 13.45 28.56 -11.98
N GLU A 28 14.53 29.17 -12.48
CA GLU A 28 14.93 30.55 -12.16
C GLU A 28 13.87 31.57 -12.60
N ALA A 29 13.22 31.35 -13.73
CA ALA A 29 12.08 32.16 -14.20
C ALA A 29 10.79 31.95 -13.37
N GLY A 30 10.82 31.11 -12.32
CA GLY A 30 9.70 30.85 -11.41
C GLY A 30 8.69 29.83 -11.92
N MET A 31 9.07 29.02 -12.92
CA MET A 31 8.29 27.88 -13.35
C MET A 31 8.34 26.78 -12.28
N THR A 32 7.20 26.17 -12.01
CA THR A 32 7.11 24.98 -11.14
C THR A 32 6.48 23.85 -11.92
N GLU A 33 6.74 22.61 -11.51
CA GLU A 33 6.15 21.43 -12.17
C GLU A 33 4.62 21.51 -12.19
N ALA A 34 4.00 22.01 -11.13
CA ALA A 34 2.55 22.22 -11.06
C ALA A 34 2.04 23.22 -12.12
N LYS A 35 2.74 24.36 -12.30
CA LYS A 35 2.40 25.35 -13.33
C LYS A 35 2.61 24.77 -14.73
N ALA A 36 3.76 24.13 -14.97
CA ALA A 36 4.08 23.54 -16.26
C ALA A 36 3.07 22.45 -16.65
N MET A 37 2.71 21.56 -15.73
CA MET A 37 1.68 20.55 -15.96
C MET A 37 0.30 21.15 -16.19
N SER A 38 -0.05 22.28 -15.56
CA SER A 38 -1.34 22.95 -15.82
C SER A 38 -1.43 23.47 -17.25
N ILE A 39 -0.32 23.97 -17.83
CA ILE A 39 -0.25 24.41 -19.23
C ILE A 39 -0.30 23.20 -20.16
N ILE A 40 0.52 22.17 -19.90
CA ILE A 40 0.60 20.97 -20.75
C ILE A 40 -0.74 20.24 -20.83
N ARG A 41 -1.47 20.13 -19.71
CA ARG A 41 -2.79 19.47 -19.68
C ARG A 41 -3.88 20.19 -20.47
N THR A 42 -3.68 21.45 -20.88
CA THR A 42 -4.63 22.14 -21.75
C THR A 42 -4.65 21.55 -23.17
N GLY A 43 -3.56 20.91 -23.59
CA GLY A 43 -3.38 20.41 -24.96
C GLY A 43 -3.19 21.51 -26.01
N ASP A 44 -3.10 22.79 -25.62
CA ASP A 44 -2.84 23.88 -26.56
C ASP A 44 -1.34 23.96 -26.88
N GLU A 45 -0.97 23.39 -28.03
CA GLU A 45 0.41 23.36 -28.50
C GLU A 45 1.05 24.75 -28.59
N LYS A 46 0.29 25.79 -28.98
CA LYS A 46 0.83 27.15 -29.07
C LYS A 46 1.17 27.69 -27.70
N ALA A 47 0.30 27.45 -26.71
CA ALA A 47 0.55 27.86 -25.33
C ALA A 47 1.74 27.09 -24.73
N ILE A 48 1.86 25.79 -25.01
CA ILE A 48 2.97 24.94 -24.53
C ILE A 48 4.30 25.42 -25.13
N ARG A 49 4.35 25.68 -26.44
CA ARG A 49 5.54 26.23 -27.12
C ARG A 49 5.89 27.62 -26.59
N ALA A 50 4.91 28.49 -26.41
CA ALA A 50 5.12 29.85 -25.87
C ALA A 50 5.65 29.83 -24.43
N ALA A 51 5.29 28.82 -23.64
CA ALA A 51 5.81 28.60 -22.30
C ALA A 51 7.20 27.92 -22.28
N GLY A 52 7.77 27.60 -23.45
CA GLY A 52 9.06 26.90 -23.56
C GLY A 52 9.00 25.43 -23.10
N LEU A 53 7.81 24.84 -23.02
CA LEU A 53 7.58 23.48 -22.51
C LEU A 53 7.42 22.44 -23.63
N TRP A 54 7.90 22.75 -24.84
CA TRP A 54 7.83 21.86 -26.00
C TRP A 54 9.22 21.31 -26.33
N ASP A 55 9.34 19.99 -26.46
CA ASP A 55 10.54 19.31 -26.91
C ASP A 55 10.44 19.07 -28.43
N GLU A 56 11.16 19.89 -29.20
CA GLU A 56 11.19 19.79 -30.67
C GLU A 56 11.78 18.46 -31.17
N SER A 57 12.68 17.83 -30.40
CA SER A 57 13.31 16.57 -30.81
C SER A 57 12.33 15.39 -30.75
N LYS A 58 11.38 15.44 -29.81
CA LYS A 58 10.34 14.43 -29.63
C LYS A 58 9.01 14.84 -30.28
N ASN A 59 8.91 16.10 -30.73
CA ASN A 59 7.68 16.73 -31.18
C ASN A 59 6.52 16.51 -30.18
N ALA A 60 6.79 16.78 -28.90
CA ALA A 60 5.87 16.53 -27.79
C ALA A 60 6.17 17.49 -26.62
N PRO A 61 5.26 17.62 -25.62
CA PRO A 61 5.56 18.35 -24.40
C PRO A 61 6.81 17.81 -23.68
N GLN A 62 7.61 18.73 -23.11
CA GLN A 62 8.84 18.44 -22.37
C GLN A 62 8.60 17.55 -21.15
N LEU A 63 7.49 17.76 -20.45
CA LEU A 63 7.09 17.01 -19.27
C LEU A 63 5.87 16.15 -19.55
N MET A 64 5.86 14.94 -19.00
CA MET A 64 4.70 14.07 -18.96
C MET A 64 4.51 13.58 -17.53
N ARG A 65 3.27 13.70 -17.01
CA ARG A 65 2.86 13.14 -15.71
C ARG A 65 1.48 12.54 -15.87
N ASP A 66 1.45 11.28 -16.30
CA ASP A 66 0.22 10.50 -16.48
C ASP A 66 0.14 9.36 -15.49
N SER A 67 -1.08 9.03 -15.10
CA SER A 67 -1.39 7.86 -14.30
C SER A 67 -1.98 6.78 -15.20
N ILE A 68 -1.32 5.64 -15.27
CA ILE A 68 -1.83 4.45 -15.95
C ILE A 68 -2.52 3.61 -14.90
N TYR A 69 -3.79 3.29 -15.13
CA TYR A 69 -4.57 2.47 -14.22
C TYR A 69 -4.65 1.06 -14.77
N ALA A 70 -4.25 0.09 -13.97
CA ALA A 70 -4.43 -1.33 -14.26
C ALA A 70 -5.28 -1.99 -13.16
N PRO A 71 -6.03 -3.07 -13.47
CA PRO A 71 -6.81 -3.80 -12.48
C PRO A 71 -5.96 -4.24 -11.28
N ALA A 72 -6.46 -4.06 -10.07
CA ALA A 72 -5.71 -4.37 -8.85
C ALA A 72 -5.30 -5.85 -8.77
N ALA A 73 -6.18 -6.77 -9.17
CA ALA A 73 -5.87 -8.19 -9.25
C ALA A 73 -4.66 -8.50 -10.14
N GLU A 74 -4.56 -7.87 -11.32
CA GLU A 74 -3.46 -8.10 -12.27
C GLU A 74 -2.13 -7.53 -11.76
N VAL A 75 -2.17 -6.35 -11.13
CA VAL A 75 -0.95 -5.67 -10.64
C VAL A 75 -0.39 -6.36 -9.40
N LEU A 76 -1.25 -6.70 -8.44
CA LEU A 76 -0.82 -7.28 -7.16
C LEU A 76 -0.54 -8.78 -7.26
N PHE A 77 -1.23 -9.48 -8.18
CA PHE A 77 -1.15 -10.94 -8.31
C PHE A 77 -0.92 -11.38 -9.77
N PRO A 78 0.11 -10.88 -10.46
CA PRO A 78 0.28 -11.07 -11.91
C PRO A 78 0.39 -12.55 -12.32
N ASN A 79 0.92 -13.39 -11.43
CA ASN A 79 1.17 -14.81 -11.69
C ASN A 79 0.28 -15.73 -10.84
N ARG A 80 -0.78 -15.21 -10.21
CA ARG A 80 -1.62 -15.99 -9.30
C ARG A 80 -3.10 -15.71 -9.53
N ARG A 81 -3.88 -16.79 -9.67
CA ARG A 81 -5.33 -16.71 -9.53
C ARG A 81 -5.65 -16.79 -8.04
N ILE A 82 -6.16 -15.69 -7.49
CA ILE A 82 -6.61 -15.63 -6.11
C ILE A 82 -8.14 -15.56 -6.07
N ASN A 83 -8.74 -16.11 -5.03
CA ASN A 83 -10.13 -15.81 -4.68
C ASN A 83 -10.13 -14.70 -3.63
N PRO A 84 -10.53 -13.45 -3.97
CA PRO A 84 -10.48 -12.35 -3.01
C PRO A 84 -11.35 -12.60 -1.75
N ASP A 85 -12.44 -13.36 -1.89
CA ASP A 85 -13.32 -13.70 -0.77
C ASP A 85 -12.68 -14.67 0.22
N SER A 86 -11.65 -15.41 -0.21
CA SER A 86 -10.94 -16.33 0.68
C SER A 86 -9.88 -15.65 1.55
N LEU A 87 -9.52 -14.38 1.28
CA LEU A 87 -8.45 -13.66 2.00
C LEU A 87 -8.72 -13.49 3.49
N ALA A 88 -10.00 -13.50 3.89
CA ALA A 88 -10.38 -13.40 5.29
C ALA A 88 -10.09 -14.69 6.09
N PHE A 89 -9.93 -15.83 5.42
CA PHE A 89 -9.88 -17.13 6.09
C PHE A 89 -8.46 -17.60 6.33
N VAL A 90 -8.24 -18.14 7.52
CA VAL A 90 -6.99 -18.79 7.91
C VAL A 90 -6.89 -20.12 7.15
N PRO A 91 -5.82 -20.35 6.35
CA PRO A 91 -5.62 -21.61 5.66
C PRO A 91 -5.63 -22.78 6.63
N PHE A 92 -6.39 -23.83 6.33
CA PHE A 92 -6.58 -25.01 7.18
C PHE A 92 -7.17 -24.72 8.58
N GLY A 93 -7.60 -23.49 8.88
CA GLY A 93 -8.12 -23.10 10.18
C GLY A 93 -9.60 -23.45 10.43
N ASN A 94 -10.14 -24.43 9.71
CA ASN A 94 -11.54 -24.88 9.84
C ASN A 94 -12.58 -23.74 9.82
N GLY A 95 -12.40 -22.79 8.89
CA GLY A 95 -13.28 -21.62 8.76
C GLY A 95 -12.97 -20.45 9.69
N ALA A 96 -11.94 -20.55 10.52
CA ALA A 96 -11.41 -19.42 11.28
C ALA A 96 -11.03 -18.27 10.33
N LYS A 97 -11.27 -17.05 10.79
CA LYS A 97 -10.95 -15.82 10.06
C LYS A 97 -9.83 -15.07 10.77
N PHE A 98 -9.03 -14.35 9.99
CA PHE A 98 -8.16 -13.33 10.53
C PHE A 98 -8.99 -12.20 11.12
N GLU A 99 -8.48 -11.59 12.18
CA GLU A 99 -8.95 -10.31 12.68
C GLU A 99 -8.14 -9.20 11.99
N MET A 100 -8.78 -8.11 11.59
CA MET A 100 -8.11 -6.98 10.95
C MET A 100 -8.73 -5.66 11.36
N ALA A 101 -7.89 -4.67 11.58
CA ALA A 101 -8.27 -3.30 11.87
C ALA A 101 -7.31 -2.32 11.18
N VAL A 102 -7.76 -1.09 10.99
CA VAL A 102 -7.00 0.02 10.41
C VAL A 102 -7.15 1.25 11.29
N ASP A 103 -6.13 2.10 11.34
CA ASP A 103 -6.18 3.37 12.05
C ASP A 103 -5.22 4.40 11.42
N SER A 104 -5.22 5.63 11.91
CA SER A 104 -4.27 6.69 11.54
C SER A 104 -3.58 7.25 12.77
N LEU A 105 -2.26 7.15 12.79
CA LEU A 105 -1.40 7.70 13.85
C LEU A 105 -0.86 9.06 13.43
N ILE A 106 -0.89 10.04 14.33
CA ILE A 106 -0.21 11.31 14.11
C ILE A 106 1.24 11.17 14.59
N THR A 107 2.20 11.38 13.69
CA THR A 107 3.63 11.38 14.05
C THR A 107 3.97 12.59 14.93
N ALA A 108 5.14 12.55 15.58
CA ALA A 108 5.66 13.71 16.32
C ALA A 108 5.82 14.96 15.44
N SER A 109 5.96 14.80 14.12
CA SER A 109 6.03 15.89 13.14
C SER A 109 4.65 16.36 12.63
N GLY A 110 3.55 15.84 13.17
CA GLY A 110 2.18 16.24 12.83
C GLY A 110 1.62 15.60 11.57
N TYR A 111 2.31 14.61 10.98
CA TYR A 111 1.85 13.95 9.77
C TYR A 111 1.01 12.71 10.11
N PRO A 112 -0.16 12.50 9.47
CA PRO A 112 -0.93 11.27 9.63
C PRO A 112 -0.25 10.12 8.89
N VAL A 113 -0.06 9.01 9.58
CA VAL A 113 0.44 7.74 9.05
C VAL A 113 -0.67 6.71 9.19
N GLN A 114 -1.08 6.13 8.07
CA GLN A 114 -2.04 5.03 8.06
C GLN A 114 -1.36 3.75 8.55
N VAL A 115 -2.01 3.07 9.48
CA VAL A 115 -1.55 1.80 10.03
C VAL A 115 -2.65 0.75 9.93
N PHE A 116 -2.26 -0.50 9.95
CA PHE A 116 -3.19 -1.62 10.07
C PHE A 116 -2.62 -2.67 11.01
N GLU A 117 -3.49 -3.53 11.51
CA GLU A 117 -3.14 -4.75 12.22
C GLU A 117 -3.96 -5.89 11.64
N ALA A 118 -3.32 -7.02 11.34
CA ALA A 118 -3.99 -8.26 10.99
C ALA A 118 -3.41 -9.40 11.84
N LYS A 119 -4.28 -10.22 12.44
CA LYS A 119 -3.84 -11.24 13.41
C LYS A 119 -4.70 -12.50 13.42
N THR A 120 -4.13 -13.58 13.93
CA THR A 120 -4.81 -14.86 14.18
C THR A 120 -4.15 -15.63 15.32
N PRO A 121 -4.91 -16.20 16.28
CA PRO A 121 -4.33 -16.88 17.43
C PRO A 121 -3.70 -18.23 17.05
N TYR A 122 -2.72 -18.71 17.82
CA TYR A 122 -2.11 -20.02 17.58
C TYR A 122 -3.12 -21.16 17.45
N THR A 123 -4.19 -21.11 18.25
CA THR A 123 -5.26 -22.11 18.24
C THR A 123 -5.98 -22.23 16.89
N ALA A 124 -5.98 -21.17 16.08
CA ALA A 124 -6.65 -21.17 14.78
C ALA A 124 -5.90 -21.98 13.71
N TYR A 125 -4.58 -22.18 13.84
CA TYR A 125 -3.76 -22.83 12.81
C TYR A 125 -2.77 -23.88 13.33
N LEU A 126 -2.64 -24.03 14.66
CA LEU A 126 -1.86 -25.08 15.33
C LEU A 126 -2.76 -25.96 16.22
N GLY A 127 -4.08 -25.80 16.16
CA GLY A 127 -5.04 -26.45 17.07
C GLY A 127 -5.14 -27.97 16.93
N ASP A 128 -4.66 -28.52 15.80
CA ASP A 128 -4.58 -29.94 15.49
C ASP A 128 -3.26 -30.60 15.96
N LEU A 129 -2.30 -29.81 16.44
CA LEU A 129 -1.05 -30.29 17.01
C LEU A 129 -1.20 -30.71 18.49
N ASP A 130 -0.09 -31.10 19.12
CA ASP A 130 -0.08 -31.48 20.54
C ASP A 130 -0.55 -30.32 21.43
N LYS A 131 -1.65 -30.57 22.16
CA LYS A 131 -2.32 -29.56 22.97
C LYS A 131 -1.48 -29.06 24.14
N LYS A 132 -0.61 -29.90 24.72
CA LYS A 132 0.27 -29.48 25.82
C LYS A 132 1.35 -28.53 25.30
N LEU A 133 1.98 -28.88 24.18
CA LEU A 133 2.99 -28.02 23.54
C LEU A 133 2.37 -26.69 23.05
N LEU A 134 1.16 -26.73 22.48
CA LEU A 134 0.43 -25.53 22.09
C LEU A 134 0.16 -24.61 23.29
N ASN A 135 -0.36 -25.16 24.39
CA ASN A 135 -0.62 -24.37 25.59
C ASN A 135 0.67 -23.81 26.21
N GLN A 136 1.77 -24.58 26.20
CA GLN A 136 3.07 -24.11 26.65
C GLN A 136 3.56 -22.93 25.79
N LYS A 137 3.41 -23.01 24.46
CA LYS A 137 3.80 -21.92 23.54
C LYS A 137 2.95 -20.66 23.75
N ILE A 138 1.65 -20.82 23.99
CA ILE A 138 0.76 -19.70 24.33
C ILE A 138 1.24 -19.04 25.62
N GLN A 139 1.50 -19.84 26.66
CA GLN A 139 1.94 -19.33 27.95
C GLN A 139 3.30 -18.63 27.85
N GLU A 140 4.26 -19.20 27.10
CA GLU A 140 5.57 -18.59 26.87
C GLU A 140 5.45 -17.18 26.28
N VAL A 141 4.53 -16.98 25.33
CA VAL A 141 4.32 -15.64 24.73
C VAL A 141 3.67 -14.68 25.72
N LEU A 142 2.71 -15.15 26.52
CA LEU A 142 2.03 -14.33 27.54
C LEU A 142 2.96 -13.96 28.72
N ASP A 143 3.96 -14.77 29.01
CA ASP A 143 4.94 -14.52 30.07
C ASP A 143 6.04 -13.53 29.65
N ARG A 144 6.19 -13.26 28.34
CA ARG A 144 7.14 -12.27 27.84
C ARG A 144 6.67 -10.86 28.20
N PRO A 145 7.59 -9.94 28.55
CA PRO A 145 7.22 -8.58 28.89
C PRO A 145 6.61 -7.83 27.70
N GLY A 146 5.61 -6.99 28.01
CA GLY A 146 4.88 -6.17 27.05
C GLY A 146 3.59 -6.81 26.55
N ASP A 147 2.87 -6.09 25.68
CA ASP A 147 1.64 -6.60 25.06
C ASP A 147 2.01 -7.51 23.89
N ARG A 148 2.11 -8.82 24.17
CA ARG A 148 2.48 -9.85 23.21
C ARG A 148 1.26 -10.67 22.82
N TYR A 149 1.10 -10.87 21.52
CA TYR A 149 -0.02 -11.62 20.99
C TYR A 149 0.34 -13.12 20.80
N PRO A 150 -0.39 -14.06 21.46
CA PRO A 150 -0.14 -15.50 21.32
C PRO A 150 -0.70 -16.05 19.99
N GLY A 151 -0.07 -15.65 18.90
CA GLY A 151 -0.45 -16.00 17.54
C GLY A 151 0.44 -15.31 16.51
N MET A 152 0.00 -15.27 15.25
CA MET A 152 0.64 -14.44 14.23
C MET A 152 -0.06 -13.09 14.16
N MET A 153 0.72 -12.02 14.11
CA MET A 153 0.26 -10.64 14.00
C MET A 153 1.21 -9.88 13.08
N VAL A 154 0.65 -9.07 12.18
CA VAL A 154 1.39 -8.15 11.31
C VAL A 154 0.81 -6.75 11.44
N GLY A 155 1.69 -5.75 11.45
CA GLY A 155 1.31 -4.37 11.71
C GLY A 155 1.02 -4.07 13.18
N SER A 156 0.54 -2.87 13.45
CA SER A 156 0.14 -2.42 14.79
C SER A 156 -0.74 -1.18 14.65
N LEU A 157 -1.82 -1.11 15.42
CA LEU A 157 -2.66 0.10 15.49
C LEU A 157 -2.06 1.20 16.35
N GLN A 158 -1.06 0.89 17.20
CA GLN A 158 -0.53 1.82 18.20
C GLN A 158 0.82 2.42 17.79
N VAL A 159 1.59 1.71 16.95
CA VAL A 159 2.93 2.10 16.55
C VAL A 159 3.10 1.92 15.04
N ALA A 160 3.67 2.92 14.38
CA ALA A 160 4.09 2.80 12.98
C ALA A 160 5.33 1.89 12.87
N ASN A 161 5.12 0.58 12.89
CA ASN A 161 6.19 -0.43 12.86
C ASN A 161 6.59 -0.86 11.44
N ASN A 162 6.25 -0.06 10.42
CA ASN A 162 6.45 -0.38 9.01
C ASN A 162 5.85 -1.74 8.59
N ASN A 163 4.67 -2.07 9.13
CA ASN A 163 3.96 -3.33 8.89
C ASN A 163 4.78 -4.58 9.26
N ALA A 164 5.70 -4.47 10.22
CA ALA A 164 6.42 -5.61 10.75
C ALA A 164 5.47 -6.60 11.43
N GLY A 165 5.81 -7.89 11.40
CA GLY A 165 5.08 -8.91 12.13
C GLY A 165 5.92 -9.56 13.22
N ASN A 166 5.25 -10.31 14.11
CA ASN A 166 5.82 -10.91 15.31
C ASN A 166 6.47 -12.29 15.06
N TRP A 167 7.17 -12.43 13.94
CA TRP A 167 7.73 -13.72 13.48
C TRP A 167 9.02 -14.14 14.20
N GLU A 168 9.61 -13.26 15.01
CA GLU A 168 10.83 -13.48 15.81
C GLU A 168 10.54 -13.93 17.25
#